data_AF-A0A5E7A450-F1
#
_entry.id   AF-A0A5E7A450-F1
#
_cell.length_a   1.000
_cell.length_b   1.000
_cell.length_c   1.000
_cell.angle_alpha   90.00
_cell.angle_beta   90.00
_cell.angle_gamma   90.00
#
_symmetry.space_group_name_H-M   'P 1'
#
loop_
_entity.id
_entity.type
_entity.pdbx_description
1 polymer ?
#
loop_
_entity_poly.entity_id
_entity_poly.type
_entity_poly.pdbx_seq_one_letter_code
_entity_poly.pdbx_strand_id
1 'polypeptide(L)'
;MSIPIPQLTSLRFFAAAMIVIQHSASYFHIWEDFTKSFTLIQGVTFFFVLSGFILTYVHSNLSGAGNSVRFIWARIARVWPAHFFTMGLLYLLWVYPFATGLVVTTEQTLLNATLTQAWSQLPSNFFAFNGVAWTLSVEMFFYAMFPLLILNFSKTWHVKLAISFAMAMAAVFIAVSTNAPPYGPGNVVTTASWVYIWPPARLFEFVLGMVAGKAFLLYGAKVRASGFKSLGLVALLIIILSAYSMPEIGWALEGKGLIGPALKGWITVSSASIFFALGLFLLASSTGVVASILGWRPLVLLGEISFSIYLIHQIVIRSLMINPTWTEGVDPVFAMIGYWAFTIAASSLLWVLIEKPCQRAMLTLIKRKPALNSETQQV
;
A
#
# COMPACT_ATOMS: atom_id res chain seq x y z
N MET A 1 -17.26 6.29 -17.77
CA MET A 1 -17.01 5.25 -16.75
C MET A 1 -15.76 4.50 -17.18
N SER A 2 -14.69 4.50 -16.38
CA SER A 2 -13.45 3.79 -16.71
C SER A 2 -13.67 2.27 -16.63
N ILE A 3 -13.12 1.52 -17.58
CA ILE A 3 -13.27 0.06 -17.65
C ILE A 3 -12.31 -0.56 -16.61
N PRO A 4 -12.75 -1.51 -15.78
CA PRO A 4 -11.85 -2.20 -14.85
C PRO A 4 -10.67 -2.82 -15.61
N ILE A 5 -9.49 -2.85 -14.98
CA ILE A 5 -8.30 -3.53 -15.50
C ILE A 5 -8.06 -4.74 -14.58
N PRO A 6 -8.62 -5.93 -14.91
CA PRO A 6 -8.63 -7.08 -14.00
C PRO A 6 -7.23 -7.52 -13.57
N GLN A 7 -6.27 -7.46 -14.50
CA GLN A 7 -4.89 -7.87 -14.26
C GLN A 7 -4.25 -7.08 -13.11
N LEU A 8 -4.50 -5.76 -13.08
CA LEU A 8 -3.98 -4.91 -12.01
C LEU A 8 -4.68 -5.15 -10.67
N THR A 9 -5.92 -5.62 -10.70
CA THR A 9 -6.63 -6.01 -9.48
C THR A 9 -6.00 -7.27 -8.89
N SER A 10 -5.76 -8.30 -9.71
CA SER A 10 -5.07 -9.52 -9.28
C SER A 10 -3.65 -9.24 -8.75
N LEU A 11 -2.91 -8.29 -9.32
CA LEU A 11 -1.59 -7.92 -8.78
C LEU A 11 -1.63 -7.38 -7.34
N ARG A 12 -2.77 -6.83 -6.88
CA ARG A 12 -2.93 -6.45 -5.48
C ARG A 12 -2.84 -7.65 -4.54
N PHE A 13 -3.33 -8.81 -4.95
CA PHE A 13 -3.20 -10.03 -4.16
C PHE A 13 -1.73 -10.42 -3.99
N PHE A 14 -0.96 -10.47 -5.08
CA PHE A 14 0.44 -10.82 -5.02
C PHE A 14 1.25 -9.83 -4.16
N ALA A 15 0.99 -8.53 -4.30
CA ALA A 15 1.63 -7.51 -3.46
C ALA A 15 1.27 -7.66 -1.97
N ALA A 16 0.01 -7.95 -1.64
CA ALA A 16 -0.38 -8.27 -0.26
C ALA A 16 0.31 -9.55 0.22
N ALA A 17 0.36 -10.58 -0.64
CA ALA A 17 0.91 -11.87 -0.29
C ALA A 17 2.41 -11.81 0.01
N MET A 18 3.17 -11.00 -0.72
CA MET A 18 4.57 -10.71 -0.40
C MET A 18 4.73 -10.25 1.06
N ILE A 19 3.86 -9.36 1.53
CA ILE A 19 3.90 -8.84 2.91
C ILE A 19 3.45 -9.89 3.93
N VAL A 20 2.44 -10.70 3.60
CA VAL A 20 2.00 -11.80 4.46
C VAL A 20 3.14 -12.81 4.64
N ILE A 21 3.80 -13.22 3.55
CA ILE A 21 4.96 -14.14 3.59
C ILE A 21 6.10 -13.54 4.40
N GLN A 22 6.43 -12.25 4.18
CA GLN A 22 7.49 -11.56 4.92
C GLN A 22 7.31 -11.65 6.44
N HIS A 23 6.08 -11.49 6.93
CA HIS A 23 5.80 -11.50 8.36
C HIS A 23 5.56 -12.89 8.94
N SER A 24 5.15 -13.86 8.14
CA SER A 24 4.89 -15.23 8.61
C SER A 24 6.12 -16.14 8.51
N ALA A 25 7.09 -15.82 7.65
CA ALA A 25 8.22 -16.71 7.34
C ALA A 25 9.02 -17.13 8.58
N SER A 26 9.40 -16.18 9.43
CA SER A 26 10.17 -16.46 10.66
C SER A 26 9.36 -17.17 11.74
N TYR A 27 8.04 -16.96 11.79
CA TYR A 27 7.19 -17.62 12.78
C TYR A 27 7.03 -19.10 12.49
N PHE A 28 6.81 -19.47 11.22
CA PHE A 28 6.66 -20.86 10.81
C PHE A 28 7.98 -21.54 10.45
N HIS A 29 9.10 -20.81 10.41
CA HIS A 29 10.39 -21.30 9.91
C HIS A 29 10.33 -21.82 8.45
N ILE A 30 9.50 -21.19 7.61
CA ILE A 30 9.34 -21.53 6.20
C ILE A 30 9.68 -20.32 5.35
N TRP A 31 10.45 -20.53 4.27
CA TRP A 31 10.88 -19.49 3.33
C TRP A 31 11.78 -18.42 3.94
N GLU A 32 12.36 -18.63 5.13
CA GLU A 32 13.20 -17.62 5.78
C GLU A 32 14.34 -17.14 4.88
N ASP A 33 15.10 -18.06 4.29
CA ASP A 33 16.22 -17.72 3.40
C ASP A 33 15.74 -16.97 2.16
N PHE A 34 14.60 -17.38 1.60
CA PHE A 34 13.96 -16.67 0.51
C PHE A 34 13.59 -15.23 0.91
N THR A 35 13.02 -15.00 2.10
CA THR A 35 12.68 -13.64 2.57
C THR A 35 13.88 -12.79 2.98
N LYS A 36 15.02 -13.41 3.29
CA LYS A 36 16.30 -12.72 3.53
C LYS A 36 16.94 -12.28 2.21
N SER A 37 16.87 -13.12 1.17
CA SER A 37 17.44 -12.83 -0.15
C SER A 37 16.53 -12.02 -1.07
N PHE A 38 15.21 -12.13 -0.92
CA PHE A 38 14.24 -11.38 -1.71
C PHE A 38 13.47 -10.42 -0.79
N THR A 39 13.70 -9.12 -0.96
CA THR A 39 13.06 -8.09 -0.12
C THR A 39 11.56 -7.96 -0.46
N LEU A 40 10.72 -8.80 0.15
CA LEU A 40 9.27 -8.85 -0.12
C LEU A 40 8.51 -7.60 0.34
N ILE A 41 9.14 -6.76 1.16
CA ILE A 41 8.61 -5.45 1.56
C ILE A 41 8.32 -4.53 0.36
N GLN A 42 8.94 -4.79 -0.81
CA GLN A 42 8.64 -4.14 -2.09
C GLN A 42 7.15 -4.18 -2.48
N GLY A 43 6.36 -5.11 -1.93
CA GLY A 43 4.91 -5.12 -2.10
C GLY A 43 4.24 -3.79 -1.71
N VAL A 44 4.74 -3.11 -0.66
CA VAL A 44 4.22 -1.79 -0.23
C VAL A 44 4.49 -0.72 -1.29
N THR A 45 5.71 -0.67 -1.81
CA THR A 45 6.12 0.25 -2.88
C THR A 45 5.31 0.01 -4.14
N PHE A 46 5.08 -1.25 -4.48
CA PHE A 46 4.19 -1.63 -5.59
C PHE A 46 2.76 -1.09 -5.38
N PHE A 47 2.19 -1.21 -4.17
CA PHE A 47 0.88 -0.63 -3.85
C PHE A 47 0.84 0.88 -4.04
N PHE A 48 1.86 1.61 -3.62
CA PHE A 48 1.91 3.07 -3.76
C PHE A 48 1.95 3.51 -5.22
N VAL A 49 2.77 2.85 -6.06
CA VAL A 49 2.79 3.10 -7.51
C VAL A 49 1.44 2.73 -8.14
N LEU A 50 0.87 1.57 -7.78
CA LEU A 50 -0.42 1.13 -8.29
C LEU A 50 -1.56 2.09 -7.89
N SER A 51 -1.52 2.64 -6.68
CA SER A 51 -2.49 3.63 -6.20
C SER A 51 -2.47 4.88 -7.07
N GLY A 52 -1.29 5.45 -7.33
CA GLY A 52 -1.13 6.60 -8.23
C GLY A 52 -1.63 6.32 -9.65
N PHE A 53 -1.34 5.12 -10.17
CA PHE A 53 -1.80 4.67 -11.48
C PHE A 53 -3.33 4.61 -11.56
N ILE A 54 -3.96 3.89 -10.63
CA ILE A 54 -5.40 3.64 -10.65
C ILE A 54 -6.18 4.93 -10.39
N LEU A 55 -5.73 5.77 -9.46
CA LEU A 55 -6.38 7.04 -9.20
C LEU A 55 -6.31 7.97 -10.40
N THR A 56 -5.17 8.04 -11.08
CA THR A 56 -5.04 8.84 -12.31
C THR A 56 -5.90 8.27 -13.44
N TYR A 57 -5.98 6.95 -13.57
CA TYR A 57 -6.82 6.29 -14.57
C TYR A 57 -8.31 6.56 -14.36
N VAL A 58 -8.80 6.49 -13.11
CA VAL A 58 -10.22 6.63 -12.79
C VAL A 58 -10.65 8.10 -12.66
N HIS A 59 -9.77 8.96 -12.14
CA HIS A 59 -10.08 10.36 -11.77
C HIS A 59 -9.25 11.38 -12.53
N SER A 60 -8.87 11.10 -13.79
CA SER A 60 -8.02 11.96 -14.61
C SER A 60 -8.55 13.39 -14.81
N ASN A 61 -9.87 13.55 -14.71
CA ASN A 61 -10.58 14.81 -14.95
C ASN A 61 -11.12 15.42 -13.64
N LEU A 62 -10.60 15.00 -12.48
CA LEU A 62 -11.00 15.54 -11.20
C LEU A 62 -10.66 17.04 -11.13
N SER A 63 -11.68 17.87 -10.95
CA SER A 63 -11.54 19.32 -10.84
C SER A 63 -12.65 19.91 -9.97
N GLY A 64 -12.36 21.05 -9.33
CA GLY A 64 -13.29 21.76 -8.45
C GLY A 64 -13.36 21.21 -7.03
N ALA A 65 -13.49 22.11 -6.05
CA ALA A 65 -13.43 21.78 -4.62
C ALA A 65 -14.48 20.73 -4.20
N GLY A 66 -15.72 20.85 -4.68
CA GLY A 66 -16.79 19.91 -4.34
C GLY A 66 -16.51 18.46 -4.78
N ASN A 67 -15.95 18.29 -5.98
CA ASN A 67 -15.55 16.97 -6.47
C ASN A 67 -14.35 16.41 -5.70
N SER A 68 -13.39 17.28 -5.33
CA SER A 68 -12.25 16.89 -4.49
C SER A 68 -12.69 16.40 -3.12
N VAL A 69 -13.63 17.09 -2.45
CA VAL A 69 -14.19 16.65 -1.16
C VAL A 69 -14.91 15.31 -1.31
N ARG A 70 -15.74 15.16 -2.35
CA ARG A 70 -16.43 13.88 -2.63
C ARG A 70 -15.46 12.74 -2.92
N PHE A 71 -14.36 13.03 -3.61
CA PHE A 71 -13.28 12.08 -3.85
C PHE A 71 -12.63 11.64 -2.53
N ILE A 72 -12.20 12.58 -1.68
CA ILE A 72 -11.56 12.29 -0.39
C ILE A 72 -12.51 11.47 0.49
N TRP A 73 -13.79 11.86 0.58
CA TRP A 73 -14.77 11.10 1.34
C TRP A 73 -14.94 9.66 0.84
N ALA A 74 -14.95 9.45 -0.48
CA ALA A 74 -15.03 8.10 -1.04
C ALA A 74 -13.81 7.23 -0.69
N ARG A 75 -12.64 7.86 -0.48
CA ARG A 75 -11.43 7.17 -0.01
C ARG A 75 -11.50 6.88 1.48
N ILE A 76 -11.96 7.84 2.29
CA ILE A 76 -12.21 7.63 3.73
C ILE A 76 -13.18 6.45 3.93
N ALA A 77 -14.29 6.44 3.19
CA ALA A 77 -15.28 5.37 3.23
C ALA A 77 -14.74 3.99 2.79
N ARG A 78 -13.65 3.96 2.01
CA ARG A 78 -12.99 2.73 1.58
C ARG A 78 -12.04 2.16 2.63
N VAL A 79 -11.40 3.01 3.43
CA VAL A 79 -10.29 2.64 4.33
C VAL A 79 -10.75 2.49 5.78
N TRP A 80 -11.46 3.48 6.32
CA TRP A 80 -11.75 3.54 7.75
C TRP A 80 -12.59 2.38 8.30
N PRO A 81 -13.61 1.83 7.61
CA PRO A 81 -14.42 0.77 8.18
C PRO A 81 -13.60 -0.46 8.59
N ALA A 82 -12.74 -0.95 7.69
CA ALA A 82 -11.89 -2.09 7.98
C ALA A 82 -10.80 -1.72 9.00
N HIS A 83 -10.21 -0.52 8.87
CA HIS A 83 -9.19 -0.04 9.81
C HIS A 83 -9.72 0.01 11.25
N PHE A 84 -10.84 0.68 11.50
CA PHE A 84 -11.46 0.75 12.82
C PHE A 84 -11.84 -0.62 13.36
N PHE A 85 -12.39 -1.50 12.52
CA PHE A 85 -12.68 -2.87 12.95
C PHE A 85 -11.41 -3.60 13.40
N THR A 86 -10.34 -3.54 12.62
CA THR A 86 -9.07 -4.23 12.93
C THR A 86 -8.35 -3.61 14.13
N MET A 87 -8.43 -2.29 14.29
CA MET A 87 -7.92 -1.57 15.45
C MET A 87 -8.69 -1.95 16.71
N GLY A 88 -10.02 -2.00 16.66
CA GLY A 88 -10.88 -2.43 17.76
C GLY A 88 -10.67 -3.90 18.13
N LEU A 89 -10.55 -4.77 17.12
CA LEU A 89 -10.24 -6.18 17.34
C LEU A 89 -8.89 -6.37 18.05
N LEU A 90 -7.84 -5.66 17.64
CA LEU A 90 -6.55 -5.69 18.33
C LEU A 90 -6.65 -5.13 19.75
N TYR A 91 -7.36 -4.02 19.95
CA TYR A 91 -7.60 -3.48 21.29
C TYR A 91 -8.25 -4.51 22.20
N LEU A 92 -9.30 -5.21 21.74
CA LEU A 92 -9.97 -6.25 22.51
C LEU A 92 -9.06 -7.45 22.79
N LEU A 93 -8.32 -7.92 21.79
CA LEU A 93 -7.40 -9.05 21.93
C LEU A 93 -6.23 -8.75 22.88
N TRP A 94 -5.84 -7.47 23.03
CA TRP A 94 -4.70 -7.06 23.86
C TRP A 94 -5.08 -6.54 25.25
N VAL A 95 -6.30 -5.99 25.41
CA VAL A 95 -6.84 -5.53 26.70
C VAL A 95 -7.43 -6.68 27.51
N TYR A 96 -7.93 -7.74 26.87
CA TYR A 96 -8.29 -8.97 27.57
C TYR A 96 -7.00 -9.70 28.04
N PRO A 97 -7.00 -10.51 29.12
CA PRO A 97 -5.82 -10.95 29.87
C PRO A 97 -4.84 -11.91 29.16
N PHE A 98 -4.75 -11.85 27.83
CA PHE A 98 -3.76 -12.56 27.03
C PHE A 98 -2.46 -11.72 26.92
N ALA A 99 -1.69 -11.74 28.01
CA ALA A 99 -0.23 -11.90 28.05
C ALA A 99 0.76 -10.83 27.54
N THR A 100 0.37 -9.63 27.07
CA THR A 100 1.40 -8.65 26.58
C THR A 100 1.67 -7.44 27.49
N GLY A 101 0.76 -7.10 28.41
CA GLY A 101 0.90 -5.91 29.28
C GLY A 101 0.92 -4.57 28.52
N LEU A 102 0.48 -4.57 27.26
CA LEU A 102 0.62 -3.45 26.33
C LEU A 102 -0.50 -2.43 26.56
N VAL A 103 -0.19 -1.41 27.38
CA VAL A 103 -1.08 -0.26 27.59
C VAL A 103 -0.80 0.77 26.49
N VAL A 104 -1.69 0.87 25.51
CA VAL A 104 -1.64 1.93 24.49
C VAL A 104 -2.01 3.28 25.11
N THR A 105 -1.27 4.33 24.76
CA THR A 105 -1.55 5.68 25.24
C THR A 105 -2.71 6.31 24.49
N THR A 106 -3.31 7.35 25.07
CA THR A 106 -4.32 8.18 24.38
C THR A 106 -3.75 8.79 23.09
N GLU A 107 -2.49 9.22 23.10
CA GLU A 107 -1.80 9.74 21.91
C GLU A 107 -1.74 8.68 20.80
N GLN A 108 -1.24 7.47 21.11
CA GLN A 108 -1.15 6.36 20.14
C GLN A 108 -2.52 6.00 19.58
N THR A 109 -3.56 6.01 20.42
CA THR A 109 -4.94 5.74 20.02
C THR A 109 -5.45 6.80 19.03
N LEU A 110 -5.25 8.08 19.34
CA LEU A 110 -5.68 9.18 18.47
C LEU A 110 -4.92 9.18 17.14
N LEU A 111 -3.59 8.98 17.18
CA LEU A 111 -2.75 8.91 15.99
C LEU A 111 -3.18 7.77 15.05
N ASN A 112 -3.46 6.58 15.60
CA ASN A 112 -3.90 5.44 14.80
C ASN A 112 -5.34 5.58 14.33
N ALA A 113 -6.26 6.11 15.15
CA ALA A 113 -7.66 6.34 14.77
C ALA A 113 -7.80 7.35 13.61
N THR A 114 -6.95 8.38 13.62
CA THR A 114 -6.93 9.43 12.59
C THR A 114 -6.05 9.09 11.38
N LEU A 115 -5.38 7.92 11.40
CA LEU A 115 -4.38 7.53 10.40
C LEU A 115 -3.28 8.60 10.22
N THR A 116 -2.78 9.17 11.31
CA THR A 116 -1.68 10.15 11.33
C THR A 116 -0.41 9.62 12.00
N GLN A 117 -0.42 8.38 12.49
CA GLN A 117 0.70 7.77 13.20
C GLN A 117 2.01 7.72 12.40
N ALA A 118 1.97 7.63 11.06
CA ALA A 118 3.17 7.63 10.23
C ALA A 118 3.86 9.01 10.15
N TRP A 119 3.21 10.08 10.62
CA TRP A 119 3.82 11.40 10.77
C TRP A 119 4.69 11.51 12.03
N SER A 120 4.48 10.61 13.01
CA SER A 120 5.38 10.46 14.14
C SER A 120 6.63 9.70 13.71
N GLN A 121 7.80 10.16 14.15
CA GLN A 121 9.08 9.52 13.87
C GLN A 121 9.38 8.34 14.82
N LEU A 122 8.52 8.08 15.80
CA LEU A 122 8.74 7.06 16.83
C LEU A 122 8.06 5.73 16.46
N PRO A 123 8.80 4.60 16.39
CA PRO A 123 8.21 3.30 16.11
C PRO A 123 7.12 2.86 17.10
N SER A 124 7.20 3.31 18.36
CA SER A 124 6.16 3.09 19.36
C SER A 124 4.82 3.68 18.94
N ASN A 125 4.78 4.72 18.09
CA ASN A 125 3.56 5.35 17.63
C ASN A 125 3.02 4.70 16.35
N PHE A 126 3.87 4.52 15.33
CA PHE A 126 3.41 3.97 14.05
C PHE A 126 3.19 2.45 14.04
N PHE A 127 3.72 1.71 15.03
CA PHE A 127 3.44 0.29 15.21
C PHE A 127 2.53 -0.03 16.43
N ALA A 128 1.93 0.98 17.05
CA ALA A 128 1.19 0.83 18.32
C ALA A 128 0.00 -0.15 18.27
N PHE A 129 -0.74 -0.20 17.16
CA PHE A 129 -1.87 -1.12 16.97
C PHE A 129 -1.51 -2.17 15.91
N ASN A 130 -2.17 -2.10 14.75
CA ASN A 130 -1.83 -2.93 13.62
C ASN A 130 -0.56 -2.39 12.98
N GLY A 131 0.56 -3.10 13.14
CA GLY A 131 1.87 -2.66 12.69
C GLY A 131 1.96 -2.39 11.19
N VAL A 132 1.02 -2.86 10.37
CA VAL A 132 0.99 -2.54 8.93
C VAL A 132 0.12 -1.33 8.57
N ALA A 133 -0.64 -0.78 9.53
CA ALA A 133 -1.57 0.33 9.30
C ALA A 133 -0.89 1.68 9.02
N TRP A 134 0.42 1.84 9.27
CA TRP A 134 1.14 3.06 8.87
C TRP A 134 1.06 3.30 7.36
N THR A 135 0.96 2.24 6.54
CA THR A 135 0.76 2.38 5.09
C THR A 135 -0.55 3.06 4.75
N LEU A 136 -1.60 2.85 5.54
CA LEU A 136 -2.90 3.53 5.37
C LEU A 136 -2.75 5.03 5.69
N SER A 137 -1.92 5.40 6.67
CA SER A 137 -1.59 6.81 6.93
C SER A 137 -0.93 7.48 5.72
N VAL A 138 0.00 6.78 5.06
CA VAL A 138 0.62 7.24 3.82
C VAL A 138 -0.40 7.34 2.67
N GLU A 139 -1.29 6.36 2.52
CA GLU A 139 -2.37 6.42 1.53
C GLU A 139 -3.31 7.61 1.77
N MET A 140 -3.62 7.92 3.03
CA MET A 140 -4.45 9.07 3.36
C MET A 140 -3.81 10.39 2.97
N PHE A 141 -2.49 10.50 3.16
CA PHE A 141 -1.73 11.63 2.62
C PHE A 141 -1.81 11.69 1.09
N PHE A 142 -1.69 10.56 0.38
CA PHE A 142 -1.85 10.53 -1.08
C PHE A 142 -3.23 10.98 -1.52
N TYR A 143 -4.29 10.55 -0.83
CA TYR A 143 -5.67 10.94 -1.16
C TYR A 143 -5.91 12.43 -0.88
N ALA A 144 -5.30 12.99 0.16
CA ALA A 144 -5.34 14.42 0.42
C ALA A 144 -4.59 15.23 -0.64
N MET A 145 -3.43 14.75 -1.10
CA MET A 145 -2.60 15.41 -2.11
C MET A 145 -3.09 15.23 -3.55
N PHE A 146 -3.78 14.13 -3.85
CA PHE A 146 -4.16 13.77 -5.22
C PHE A 146 -4.95 14.87 -5.96
N PRO A 147 -5.96 15.54 -5.35
CA PRO A 147 -6.65 16.64 -5.99
C PRO A 147 -5.74 17.79 -6.43
N LEU A 148 -4.66 18.07 -5.70
CA LEU A 148 -3.67 19.11 -6.07
C LEU A 148 -2.70 18.57 -7.14
N LEU A 149 -2.27 17.31 -6.99
CA LEU A 149 -1.34 16.66 -7.91
C LEU A 149 -1.95 16.41 -9.29
N ILE A 150 -3.26 16.20 -9.42
CA ILE A 150 -3.88 15.95 -10.73
C ILE A 150 -4.14 17.24 -11.53
N LEU A 151 -4.17 18.42 -10.88
CA LEU A 151 -4.38 19.71 -11.57
C LEU A 151 -3.29 19.96 -12.61
N ASN A 152 -3.68 20.21 -13.86
CA ASN A 152 -2.77 20.46 -14.97
C ASN A 152 -1.64 19.42 -15.08
N PHE A 153 -1.90 18.16 -14.69
CA PHE A 153 -0.85 17.14 -14.60
C PHE A 153 -0.15 16.91 -15.94
N SER A 154 -0.88 16.96 -17.07
CA SER A 154 -0.28 16.85 -18.41
C SER A 154 0.85 17.84 -18.68
N LYS A 155 0.78 19.04 -18.07
CA LYS A 155 1.79 20.10 -18.23
C LYS A 155 2.82 20.11 -17.09
N THR A 156 2.46 19.63 -15.91
CA THR A 156 3.23 19.81 -14.67
C THR A 156 3.81 18.50 -14.09
N TRP A 157 3.63 17.37 -14.76
CA TRP A 157 4.06 16.06 -14.25
C TRP A 157 5.54 16.02 -13.88
N HIS A 158 6.42 16.63 -14.69
CA HIS A 158 7.87 16.64 -14.47
C HIS A 158 8.26 17.43 -13.22
N VAL A 159 7.62 18.59 -12.99
CA VAL A 159 7.82 19.39 -11.78
C VAL A 159 7.33 18.63 -10.55
N LYS A 160 6.13 18.04 -10.61
CA LYS A 160 5.56 17.25 -9.51
C LYS A 160 6.43 16.02 -9.19
N LEU A 161 6.96 15.37 -10.21
CA LEU A 161 7.88 14.26 -10.07
C LEU A 161 9.20 14.72 -9.41
N ALA A 162 9.80 15.81 -9.89
CA ALA A 162 11.01 16.38 -9.32
C ALA A 162 10.83 16.81 -7.85
N ILE A 163 9.73 17.48 -7.50
CA ILE A 163 9.41 17.86 -6.12
C ILE A 163 9.25 16.62 -5.23
N SER A 164 8.51 15.61 -5.70
CA SER A 164 8.30 14.38 -4.92
C SER A 164 9.60 13.59 -4.72
N PHE A 165 10.50 13.59 -5.72
CA PHE A 165 11.83 13.02 -5.60
C PHE A 165 12.70 13.81 -4.61
N ALA A 166 12.66 15.14 -4.68
CA ALA A 166 13.36 16.01 -3.74
C ALA A 166 12.88 15.79 -2.30
N MET A 167 11.58 15.55 -2.05
CA MET A 167 11.05 15.18 -0.73
C MET A 167 11.62 13.85 -0.22
N ALA A 168 11.74 12.85 -1.11
CA ALA A 168 12.35 11.58 -0.75
C ALA A 168 13.85 11.72 -0.41
N MET A 169 14.58 12.51 -1.19
CA MET A 169 15.99 12.80 -0.92
C MET A 169 16.19 13.67 0.32
N ALA A 170 15.26 14.59 0.61
CA ALA A 170 15.26 15.36 1.85
C ALA A 170 15.08 14.44 3.06
N ALA A 171 14.23 13.42 2.98
CA ALA A 171 14.10 12.42 4.05
C ALA A 171 15.39 11.63 4.29
N VAL A 172 16.10 11.25 3.21
CA VAL A 172 17.43 10.62 3.30
C VAL A 172 18.42 11.58 3.96
N PHE A 173 18.46 12.84 3.52
CA PHE A 173 19.34 13.86 4.08
C PHE A 173 19.08 14.09 5.57
N ILE A 174 17.81 14.20 5.99
CA ILE A 174 17.42 14.36 7.39
C ILE A 174 17.87 13.16 8.24
N ALA A 175 17.68 11.93 7.73
CA ALA A 175 18.13 10.73 8.43
C ALA A 175 19.65 10.72 8.64
N VAL A 176 20.43 11.16 7.63
CA VAL A 176 21.89 11.29 7.73
C VAL A 176 22.26 12.42 8.71
N SER A 177 21.66 13.60 8.59
CA SER A 177 22.02 14.77 9.41
C SER A 177 21.68 14.59 10.89
N THR A 178 20.70 13.75 11.20
CA THR A 178 20.31 13.40 12.57
C THR A 178 21.05 12.18 13.12
N ASN A 179 21.96 11.58 12.35
CA ASN A 179 22.64 10.32 12.69
C ASN A 179 21.65 9.22 13.11
N ALA A 180 20.50 9.14 12.44
CA ALA A 180 19.47 8.17 12.79
C ALA A 180 20.01 6.75 12.58
N PRO A 181 19.97 5.86 13.59
CA PRO A 181 20.44 4.49 13.43
C PRO A 181 19.51 3.69 12.50
N PRO A 182 20.01 2.63 11.85
CA PRO A 182 19.19 1.79 10.97
C PRO A 182 18.07 1.05 11.72
N TYR A 183 18.32 0.68 12.98
CA TYR A 183 17.37 0.02 13.87
C TYR A 183 17.49 0.61 15.27
N GLY A 184 16.41 0.54 16.05
CA GLY A 184 16.39 1.04 17.41
C GLY A 184 15.12 0.63 18.15
N PRO A 185 15.09 0.84 19.48
CA PRO A 185 13.89 0.62 20.27
C PRO A 185 12.77 1.59 19.87
N GLY A 186 11.55 1.32 20.34
CA GLY A 186 10.35 2.07 19.92
C GLY A 186 10.36 3.57 20.19
N ASN A 187 11.21 4.03 21.10
CA ASN A 187 11.38 5.44 21.47
C ASN A 187 12.56 6.13 20.75
N VAL A 188 13.22 5.45 19.79
CA VAL A 188 14.33 6.01 19.03
C VAL A 188 13.92 6.22 17.58
N VAL A 189 14.22 7.41 17.06
CA VAL A 189 14.04 7.75 15.65
C VAL A 189 15.08 7.00 14.82
N THR A 190 14.65 6.26 13.81
CA THR A 190 15.52 5.44 12.96
C THR A 190 15.57 5.97 11.53
N THR A 191 16.47 5.42 10.69
CA THR A 191 16.43 5.71 9.25
C THR A 191 15.09 5.34 8.63
N ALA A 192 14.47 4.24 9.07
CA ALA A 192 13.17 3.80 8.61
C ALA A 192 12.06 4.82 8.94
N SER A 193 12.13 5.49 10.10
CA SER A 193 11.17 6.53 10.48
C SER A 193 11.06 7.62 9.43
N TRP A 194 12.18 8.03 8.83
CA TRP A 194 12.22 9.08 7.80
C TRP A 194 12.03 8.54 6.38
N VAL A 195 12.72 7.46 6.03
CA VAL A 195 12.84 7.02 4.62
C VAL A 195 11.75 6.04 4.22
N TYR A 196 11.23 5.25 5.18
CA TYR A 196 10.27 4.18 4.91
C TYR A 196 8.85 4.53 5.36
N ILE A 197 8.71 5.17 6.53
CA ILE A 197 7.39 5.41 7.15
C ILE A 197 6.83 6.80 6.83
N TRP A 198 7.66 7.85 6.83
CA TRP A 198 7.20 9.23 6.70
C TRP A 198 6.48 9.49 5.36
N PRO A 199 5.21 9.94 5.33
CA PRO A 199 4.42 10.02 4.11
C PRO A 199 5.03 10.84 2.96
N PRO A 200 5.66 12.01 3.18
CA PRO A 200 6.32 12.76 2.12
C PRO A 200 7.46 11.99 1.43
N ALA A 201 8.19 11.12 2.14
CA ALA A 201 9.26 10.31 1.56
C ALA A 201 8.75 9.30 0.52
N ARG A 202 7.47 8.93 0.61
CA ARG A 202 6.80 7.94 -0.25
C ARG A 202 6.04 8.56 -1.43
N LEU A 203 5.94 9.89 -1.47
CA LEU A 203 5.17 10.60 -2.50
C LEU A 203 5.70 10.36 -3.92
N PHE A 204 7.02 10.15 -4.05
CA PHE A 204 7.66 9.89 -5.33
C PHE A 204 7.08 8.66 -6.04
N GLU A 205 6.84 7.59 -5.31
CA GLU A 205 6.30 6.34 -5.87
C GLU A 205 4.87 6.53 -6.36
N PHE A 206 4.07 7.26 -5.59
CA PHE A 206 2.71 7.61 -5.97
C PHE A 206 2.69 8.46 -7.25
N VAL A 207 3.53 9.49 -7.35
CA VAL A 207 3.61 10.35 -8.54
C VAL A 207 4.12 9.59 -9.76
N LEU A 208 5.09 8.67 -9.62
CA LEU A 208 5.49 7.75 -10.70
C LEU A 208 4.31 6.90 -11.18
N GLY A 209 3.49 6.41 -10.25
CA GLY A 209 2.21 5.78 -10.55
C GLY A 209 1.30 6.67 -11.40
N MET A 210 1.16 7.94 -11.01
CA MET A 210 0.36 8.91 -11.77
C MET A 210 0.90 9.12 -13.20
N VAL A 211 2.23 9.20 -13.35
CA VAL A 211 2.88 9.29 -14.66
C VAL A 211 2.55 8.07 -15.52
N ALA A 212 2.68 6.86 -14.97
CA ALA A 212 2.33 5.63 -15.67
C ALA A 212 0.83 5.54 -16.02
N GLY A 213 -0.06 5.96 -15.12
CA GLY A 213 -1.50 6.02 -15.37
C GLY A 213 -1.85 7.01 -16.48
N LYS A 214 -1.18 8.17 -16.52
CA LYS A 214 -1.34 9.14 -17.61
C LYS A 214 -0.79 8.62 -18.93
N ALA A 215 0.38 7.97 -18.91
CA ALA A 215 0.97 7.33 -20.08
C ALA A 215 0.04 6.24 -20.64
N PHE A 216 -0.60 5.45 -19.77
CA PHE A 216 -1.60 4.47 -20.17
C PHE A 216 -2.79 5.10 -20.89
N LEU A 217 -3.34 6.21 -20.36
CA LEU A 217 -4.45 6.92 -21.00
C LEU A 217 -4.09 7.47 -22.38
N LEU A 218 -2.84 7.91 -22.58
CA LEU A 218 -2.39 8.51 -23.85
C LEU A 218 -1.94 7.46 -24.87
N TYR A 219 -1.22 6.42 -24.43
CA TYR A 219 -0.49 5.52 -25.31
C TYR A 219 -0.91 4.05 -25.17
N GLY A 220 -1.71 3.69 -24.17
CA GLY A 220 -2.07 2.30 -23.90
C GLY A 220 -2.80 1.62 -25.06
N ALA A 221 -3.69 2.34 -25.77
CA ALA A 221 -4.36 1.83 -26.96
C ALA A 221 -3.38 1.55 -28.11
N LYS A 222 -2.40 2.44 -28.33
CA LYS A 222 -1.36 2.27 -29.36
C LYS A 222 -0.44 1.09 -29.03
N VAL A 223 -0.03 0.96 -27.78
CA VAL A 223 0.78 -0.18 -27.32
C VAL A 223 0.00 -1.49 -27.47
N ARG A 224 -1.29 -1.50 -27.12
CA ARG A 224 -2.16 -2.66 -27.31
C ARG A 224 -2.29 -3.05 -28.79
N ALA A 225 -2.41 -2.07 -29.68
CA ALA A 225 -2.53 -2.27 -31.12
C ALA A 225 -1.25 -2.83 -31.77
N SER A 226 -0.09 -2.73 -31.12
CA SER A 226 1.15 -3.35 -31.60
C SER A 226 1.08 -4.88 -31.73
N GLY A 227 0.10 -5.52 -31.06
CA GLY A 227 -0.08 -6.96 -31.12
C GLY A 227 0.96 -7.78 -30.35
N PHE A 228 1.91 -7.15 -29.64
CA PHE A 228 2.99 -7.85 -28.94
C PHE A 228 2.47 -8.69 -27.77
N LYS A 229 2.20 -9.98 -28.00
CA LYS A 229 1.56 -10.89 -27.04
C LYS A 229 2.39 -11.15 -25.78
N SER A 230 3.72 -11.08 -25.88
CA SER A 230 4.65 -11.28 -24.76
C SER A 230 4.81 -10.04 -23.87
N LEU A 231 4.14 -8.92 -24.18
CA LEU A 231 4.27 -7.67 -23.42
C LEU A 231 3.97 -7.85 -21.92
N GLY A 232 2.98 -8.69 -21.58
CA GLY A 232 2.65 -8.99 -20.18
C GLY A 232 3.77 -9.73 -19.46
N LEU A 233 4.47 -10.64 -20.14
CA LEU A 233 5.63 -11.35 -19.57
C LEU A 233 6.80 -10.40 -19.36
N VAL A 234 7.11 -9.55 -20.34
CA VAL A 234 8.14 -8.51 -20.22
C VAL A 234 7.84 -7.59 -19.04
N ALA A 235 6.58 -7.17 -18.89
CA ALA A 235 6.15 -6.34 -17.77
C ALA A 235 6.36 -7.03 -16.41
N LEU A 236 6.00 -8.31 -16.28
CA LEU A 236 6.23 -9.08 -15.06
C LEU A 236 7.72 -9.27 -14.76
N LEU A 237 8.54 -9.56 -15.78
CA LEU A 237 9.98 -9.68 -15.62
C LEU A 237 10.61 -8.37 -15.15
N ILE A 238 10.20 -7.21 -15.71
CA ILE A 238 10.67 -5.90 -15.25
C ILE A 238 10.34 -5.72 -13.76
N ILE A 239 9.10 -6.01 -13.36
CA ILE A 239 8.66 -5.88 -11.96
C ILE A 239 9.50 -6.80 -11.06
N ILE A 240 9.54 -8.10 -11.35
CA ILE A 240 10.19 -9.11 -10.51
C ILE A 240 11.71 -8.88 -10.43
N LEU A 241 12.36 -8.67 -11.57
CA LEU A 241 13.81 -8.45 -11.62
C LEU A 241 14.20 -7.15 -10.91
N SER A 242 13.41 -6.07 -11.05
CA SER A 242 13.69 -4.84 -10.31
C SER A 242 13.45 -4.98 -8.80
N ALA A 243 12.44 -5.75 -8.39
CA ALA A 243 12.12 -5.99 -6.98
C ALA A 243 13.25 -6.77 -6.29
N TYR A 244 13.93 -7.66 -7.03
CA TYR A 244 15.11 -8.36 -6.57
C TYR A 244 16.38 -7.49 -6.63
N SER A 245 16.69 -6.96 -7.82
CA SER A 245 18.01 -6.37 -8.09
C SER A 245 18.25 -5.03 -7.40
N MET A 246 17.20 -4.22 -7.19
CA MET A 246 17.35 -2.89 -6.59
C MET A 246 17.79 -2.94 -5.12
N PRO A 247 17.17 -3.74 -4.24
CA PRO A 247 17.72 -4.04 -2.92
C PRO A 247 19.18 -4.49 -2.95
N GLU A 248 19.52 -5.46 -3.79
CA GLU A 248 20.89 -5.99 -3.90
C GLU A 248 21.91 -4.91 -4.26
N ILE A 249 21.55 -3.98 -5.16
CA ILE A 249 22.38 -2.82 -5.46
C ILE A 249 22.57 -1.94 -4.22
N GLY A 250 21.52 -1.69 -3.45
CA GLY A 250 21.60 -0.94 -2.19
C GLY A 250 22.56 -1.58 -1.18
N TRP A 251 22.42 -2.88 -0.95
CA TRP A 251 23.31 -3.65 -0.07
C TRP A 251 24.75 -3.68 -0.56
N ALA A 252 24.97 -3.88 -1.85
CA ALA A 252 26.31 -3.92 -2.44
C ALA A 252 27.02 -2.56 -2.37
N LEU A 253 26.30 -1.45 -2.56
CA LEU A 253 26.86 -0.11 -2.45
C LEU A 253 27.21 0.24 -1.00
N GLU A 254 26.37 -0.13 -0.03
CA GLU A 254 26.66 0.07 1.40
C GLU A 254 27.83 -0.80 1.85
N GLY A 255 27.88 -2.07 1.45
CA GLY A 255 28.98 -2.99 1.77
C GLY A 255 30.34 -2.56 1.20
N LYS A 256 30.33 -1.75 0.12
CA LYS A 256 31.53 -1.09 -0.43
C LYS A 256 31.87 0.26 0.22
N GLY A 257 31.07 0.71 1.19
CA GLY A 257 31.24 2.01 1.85
C GLY A 257 30.91 3.22 0.97
N LEU A 258 30.23 3.02 -0.17
CA LEU A 258 29.93 4.10 -1.12
C LEU A 258 28.71 4.93 -0.70
N ILE A 259 27.81 4.34 0.09
CA ILE A 259 26.59 4.99 0.59
C ILE A 259 26.36 4.62 2.05
N GLY A 260 25.67 5.51 2.78
CA GLY A 260 25.24 5.25 4.16
C GLY A 260 23.89 4.53 4.27
N PRO A 261 23.50 4.13 5.49
CA PRO A 261 22.31 3.31 5.74
C PRO A 261 20.99 3.97 5.33
N ALA A 262 20.90 5.30 5.38
CA ALA A 262 19.70 6.02 4.95
C ALA A 262 19.47 5.90 3.43
N LEU A 263 20.51 6.10 2.62
CA LEU A 263 20.40 5.98 1.16
C LEU A 263 20.23 4.51 0.75
N LYS A 264 20.94 3.58 1.42
CA LYS A 264 20.67 2.14 1.24
C LYS A 264 19.22 1.80 1.52
N GLY A 265 18.67 2.32 2.63
CA GLY A 265 17.26 2.18 2.98
C GLY A 265 16.36 2.61 1.84
N TRP A 266 16.54 3.83 1.33
CA TRP A 266 15.74 4.36 0.22
C TRP A 266 15.86 3.52 -1.06
N ILE A 267 17.07 3.10 -1.44
CA ILE A 267 17.27 2.23 -2.60
C ILE A 267 16.51 0.91 -2.40
N THR A 268 16.66 0.30 -1.23
CA THR A 268 16.06 -0.98 -0.87
C THR A 268 14.55 -0.95 -0.91
N VAL A 269 13.91 0.14 -0.48
CA VAL A 269 12.45 0.21 -0.43
C VAL A 269 11.82 0.91 -1.63
N SER A 270 12.45 1.91 -2.24
CA SER A 270 11.76 2.85 -3.15
C SER A 270 12.27 2.85 -4.58
N SER A 271 13.53 2.51 -4.83
CA SER A 271 14.14 2.71 -6.16
C SER A 271 13.51 1.85 -7.28
N ALA A 272 12.95 0.69 -6.92
CA ALA A 272 12.22 -0.17 -7.86
C ALA A 272 10.92 0.47 -8.42
N SER A 273 10.43 1.55 -7.79
CA SER A 273 9.16 2.20 -8.17
C SER A 273 9.12 2.68 -9.63
N ILE A 274 10.24 3.09 -10.21
CA ILE A 274 10.32 3.50 -11.62
C ILE A 274 10.01 2.32 -12.54
N PHE A 275 10.57 1.15 -12.23
CA PHE A 275 10.35 -0.08 -12.98
C PHE A 275 8.95 -0.65 -12.73
N PHE A 276 8.41 -0.50 -11.52
CA PHE A 276 7.00 -0.83 -11.25
C PHE A 276 6.05 0.04 -12.06
N ALA A 277 6.32 1.34 -12.18
CA ALA A 277 5.50 2.25 -12.98
C ALA A 277 5.51 1.85 -14.46
N LEU A 278 6.69 1.53 -15.00
CA LEU A 278 6.85 1.01 -16.36
C LEU A 278 6.12 -0.33 -16.54
N GLY A 279 6.35 -1.29 -15.64
CA GLY A 279 5.71 -2.60 -15.67
C GLY A 279 4.20 -2.52 -15.60
N LEU A 280 3.64 -1.68 -14.74
CA LEU A 280 2.20 -1.44 -14.64
C LEU A 280 1.62 -0.86 -15.94
N PHE A 281 2.28 0.12 -16.55
CA PHE A 281 1.89 0.68 -17.85
C PHE A 281 1.86 -0.40 -18.95
N LEU A 282 2.91 -1.21 -19.05
CA LEU A 282 3.01 -2.26 -20.07
C LEU A 282 1.99 -3.37 -19.83
N LEU A 283 1.81 -3.80 -18.57
CA LEU A 283 0.89 -4.87 -18.23
C LEU A 283 -0.57 -4.44 -18.45
N ALA A 284 -0.95 -3.21 -18.07
CA ALA A 284 -2.27 -2.65 -18.33
C ALA A 284 -2.58 -2.54 -19.84
N SER A 285 -1.54 -2.38 -20.65
CA SER A 285 -1.64 -2.31 -22.12
C SER A 285 -1.64 -3.69 -22.80
N SER A 286 -1.29 -4.76 -22.08
CA SER A 286 -1.10 -6.11 -22.63
C SER A 286 -2.42 -6.88 -22.90
N THR A 287 -2.40 -7.81 -23.85
CA THR A 287 -3.57 -8.65 -24.26
C THR A 287 -3.20 -10.14 -24.47
N GLY A 288 -2.14 -10.61 -23.81
CA GLY A 288 -1.61 -11.97 -23.96
C GLY A 288 -2.06 -12.98 -22.89
N VAL A 289 -1.38 -14.12 -22.83
CA VAL A 289 -1.64 -15.20 -21.86
C VAL A 289 -1.53 -14.70 -20.42
N VAL A 290 -0.47 -13.93 -20.10
CA VAL A 290 -0.29 -13.32 -18.78
C VAL A 290 -1.49 -12.45 -18.39
N ALA A 291 -1.99 -11.64 -19.33
CA ALA A 291 -3.15 -10.80 -19.08
C ALA A 291 -4.43 -11.62 -18.90
N SER A 292 -4.52 -12.79 -19.52
CA SER A 292 -5.67 -13.69 -19.39
C SER A 292 -5.64 -14.42 -18.05
N ILE A 293 -4.48 -14.95 -17.64
CA ILE A 293 -4.28 -15.59 -16.34
C ILE A 293 -4.56 -14.59 -15.22
N LEU A 294 -3.94 -13.41 -15.25
CA LEU A 294 -4.20 -12.38 -14.24
C LEU A 294 -5.64 -11.81 -14.33
N GLY A 295 -6.34 -12.02 -15.45
CA GLY A 295 -7.76 -11.71 -15.59
C GLY A 295 -8.70 -12.78 -15.05
N TRP A 296 -8.19 -13.90 -14.55
CA TRP A 296 -8.99 -15.01 -14.05
C TRP A 296 -9.77 -14.60 -12.79
N ARG A 297 -11.08 -14.89 -12.77
CA ARG A 297 -12.01 -14.40 -11.73
C ARG A 297 -11.57 -14.69 -10.29
N PRO A 298 -11.06 -15.88 -9.93
CA PRO A 298 -10.54 -16.14 -8.59
C PRO A 298 -9.38 -15.23 -8.19
N LEU A 299 -8.42 -14.98 -9.10
CA LEU A 299 -7.32 -14.06 -8.81
C LEU A 299 -7.80 -12.61 -8.66
N VAL A 300 -8.78 -12.21 -9.47
CA VAL A 300 -9.39 -10.89 -9.34
C VAL A 300 -10.11 -10.76 -7.99
N LEU A 301 -10.85 -11.79 -7.57
CA LEU A 301 -11.50 -11.82 -6.26
C LEU A 301 -10.50 -11.70 -5.11
N LEU A 302 -9.39 -12.47 -5.16
CA LEU A 302 -8.29 -12.36 -4.20
C LEU A 302 -7.71 -10.93 -4.17
N GLY A 303 -7.63 -10.29 -5.34
CA GLY A 303 -7.23 -8.89 -5.49
C GLY A 303 -8.23 -7.88 -4.94
N GLU A 304 -9.52 -8.19 -4.94
CA GLU A 304 -10.57 -7.33 -4.33
C GLU A 304 -10.55 -7.39 -2.81
N ILE A 305 -10.28 -8.58 -2.23
CA ILE A 305 -10.19 -8.77 -0.78
C ILE A 305 -8.79 -8.52 -0.22
N SER A 306 -7.80 -8.19 -1.07
CA SER A 306 -6.39 -8.08 -0.68
C SER A 306 -6.14 -7.05 0.41
N PHE A 307 -6.93 -5.98 0.47
CA PHE A 307 -6.87 -4.98 1.53
C PHE A 307 -7.25 -5.58 2.89
N SER A 308 -8.30 -6.40 2.94
CA SER A 308 -8.69 -7.12 4.15
C SER A 308 -7.67 -8.20 4.52
N ILE A 309 -7.05 -8.88 3.54
CA ILE A 309 -5.91 -9.81 3.78
C ILE A 309 -4.76 -9.07 4.44
N TYR A 310 -4.40 -7.92 3.87
CA TYR A 310 -3.33 -7.08 4.37
C TYR A 310 -3.58 -6.60 5.81
N LEU A 311 -4.80 -6.31 6.24
CA LEU A 311 -5.02 -5.91 7.63
C LEU A 311 -5.12 -7.09 8.60
N ILE A 312 -5.76 -8.19 8.19
CA ILE A 312 -6.03 -9.34 9.08
C ILE A 312 -4.77 -10.17 9.36
N HIS A 313 -3.85 -10.33 8.41
CA HIS A 313 -2.71 -11.26 8.56
C HIS A 313 -1.87 -10.97 9.82
N GLN A 314 -1.63 -9.69 10.14
CA GLN A 314 -0.91 -9.29 11.35
C GLN A 314 -1.67 -9.66 12.63
N ILE A 315 -3.00 -9.58 12.63
CA ILE A 315 -3.81 -9.97 13.78
C ILE A 315 -3.69 -11.47 14.01
N VAL A 316 -3.81 -12.26 12.94
CA VAL A 316 -3.72 -13.72 13.04
C VAL A 316 -2.34 -14.15 13.53
N ILE A 317 -1.27 -13.67 12.90
CA ILE A 317 0.09 -14.08 13.27
C ILE A 317 0.45 -13.65 14.70
N ARG A 318 0.03 -12.45 15.14
CA ARG A 318 0.25 -12.01 16.52
C ARG A 318 -0.57 -12.82 17.53
N SER A 319 -1.78 -13.24 17.17
CA SER A 319 -2.60 -14.12 18.03
C SER A 319 -1.92 -15.47 18.24
N LEU A 320 -1.32 -16.02 17.17
CA LEU A 320 -0.51 -17.25 17.22
C LEU A 320 0.79 -17.07 18.03
N MET A 321 1.44 -15.91 17.95
CA MET A 321 2.61 -15.60 18.79
C MET A 321 2.27 -15.49 20.27
N ILE A 322 1.09 -14.95 20.61
CA ILE A 322 0.61 -14.85 21.99
C ILE A 322 0.19 -16.23 22.54
N ASN A 323 -0.38 -17.09 21.68
CA ASN A 323 -0.85 -18.43 22.05
C ASN A 323 -0.17 -19.51 21.17
N PRO A 324 1.13 -19.77 21.33
CA PRO A 324 1.86 -20.70 20.48
C PRO A 324 1.37 -22.15 20.60
N THR A 325 0.66 -22.49 21.68
CA THR A 325 0.05 -23.81 21.90
C THR A 325 -1.01 -24.17 20.85
N TRP A 326 -1.58 -23.19 20.12
CA TRP A 326 -2.55 -23.44 19.05
C TRP A 326 -1.94 -24.15 17.83
N THR A 327 -0.62 -24.09 17.66
CA THR A 327 0.12 -24.79 16.60
C THR A 327 1.11 -25.81 17.15
N GLU A 328 1.07 -26.07 18.46
CA GLU A 328 1.95 -27.06 19.09
C GLU A 328 1.65 -28.47 18.57
N GLY A 329 2.69 -29.20 18.18
CA GLY A 329 2.56 -30.54 17.58
C GLY A 329 2.04 -30.57 16.14
N VAL A 330 1.72 -29.42 15.53
CA VAL A 330 1.35 -29.32 14.12
C VAL A 330 2.61 -29.08 13.29
N ASP A 331 2.79 -29.85 12.22
CA ASP A 331 3.90 -29.61 11.29
C ASP A 331 3.83 -28.17 10.71
N PRO A 332 4.97 -27.45 10.61
CA PRO A 332 4.96 -26.04 10.25
C PRO A 332 4.33 -25.73 8.89
N VAL A 333 4.41 -26.66 7.92
CA VAL A 333 3.82 -26.46 6.58
C VAL A 333 2.30 -26.45 6.69
N PHE A 334 1.73 -27.40 7.43
CA PHE A 334 0.28 -27.43 7.67
C PHE A 334 -0.18 -26.25 8.51
N ALA A 335 0.61 -25.83 9.50
CA ALA A 335 0.31 -24.63 10.30
C ALA A 335 0.28 -23.36 9.42
N MET A 336 1.24 -23.21 8.50
CA MET A 336 1.26 -22.10 7.55
C MET A 336 0.08 -22.14 6.56
N ILE A 337 -0.28 -23.32 6.06
CA ILE A 337 -1.47 -23.48 5.20
C ILE A 337 -2.75 -23.09 5.96
N GLY A 338 -2.90 -23.55 7.21
CA GLY A 338 -4.01 -23.20 8.08
C GLY A 338 -4.10 -21.69 8.34
N TYR A 339 -2.96 -21.05 8.61
CA TYR A 339 -2.85 -19.60 8.75
C TYR A 339 -3.33 -18.84 7.50
N TRP A 340 -2.91 -19.27 6.30
CA TRP A 340 -3.35 -18.67 5.04
C TRP A 340 -4.85 -18.85 4.81
N ALA A 341 -5.35 -20.07 5.01
CA ALA A 341 -6.76 -20.39 4.85
C ALA A 341 -7.62 -19.55 5.80
N PHE A 342 -7.23 -19.47 7.08
CA PHE A 342 -7.93 -18.67 8.07
C PHE A 342 -7.87 -17.17 7.75
N THR A 343 -6.70 -16.66 7.35
CA THR A 343 -6.53 -15.25 6.96
C THR A 343 -7.46 -14.91 5.80
N ILE A 344 -7.48 -15.71 4.72
CA ILE A 344 -8.35 -15.47 3.56
C ILE A 344 -9.83 -15.54 3.95
N ALA A 345 -10.21 -16.51 4.78
CA ALA A 345 -11.59 -16.66 5.26
C ALA A 345 -12.03 -15.46 6.09
N ALA A 346 -11.25 -15.08 7.11
CA ALA A 346 -11.53 -13.94 7.97
C ALA A 346 -11.55 -12.62 7.19
N SER A 347 -10.65 -12.44 6.23
CA SER A 347 -10.63 -11.30 5.32
C SER A 347 -11.85 -11.24 4.42
N SER A 348 -12.34 -12.39 3.94
CA SER A 348 -13.57 -12.47 3.14
C SER A 348 -14.79 -12.06 3.96
N LEU A 349 -14.87 -12.49 5.22
CA LEU A 349 -15.92 -12.07 6.15
C LEU A 349 -15.85 -10.57 6.43
N LEU A 350 -14.66 -10.03 6.76
CA LEU A 350 -14.46 -8.59 6.96
C LEU A 350 -14.92 -7.77 5.75
N TRP A 351 -14.58 -8.25 4.55
CA TRP A 351 -14.91 -7.59 3.30
C TRP A 351 -16.42 -7.53 3.03
N VAL A 352 -17.11 -8.67 3.20
CA VAL A 352 -18.57 -8.76 2.93
C VAL A 352 -19.39 -8.10 4.02
N LEU A 353 -19.02 -8.28 5.29
CA LEU A 353 -19.84 -7.89 6.44
C LEU A 353 -19.59 -6.46 6.91
N ILE A 354 -18.38 -5.94 6.77
CA ILE A 354 -18.00 -4.61 7.29
C ILE A 354 -17.60 -3.67 6.17
N GLU A 355 -16.60 -4.02 5.35
CA GLU A 355 -16.03 -3.10 4.37
C GLU A 355 -17.07 -2.60 3.37
N LYS A 356 -17.70 -3.52 2.61
CA LYS A 356 -18.67 -3.17 1.57
C LYS A 356 -19.92 -2.48 2.14
N PRO A 357 -20.57 -2.98 3.20
CA PRO A 357 -21.78 -2.34 3.75
C PRO A 357 -21.50 -0.94 4.29
N CYS A 358 -20.46 -0.77 5.11
CA CYS A 358 -20.11 0.52 5.68
C CYS A 358 -19.68 1.52 4.60
N GLN A 359 -18.89 1.08 3.62
CA GLN A 359 -18.52 1.94 2.49
C GLN A 359 -19.76 2.44 1.74
N ARG A 360 -20.71 1.55 1.43
CA ARG A 360 -21.96 1.92 0.77
C ARG A 360 -22.76 2.91 1.61
N ALA A 361 -22.93 2.64 2.90
CA ALA A 361 -23.64 3.52 3.82
C ALA A 361 -23.01 4.93 3.85
N MET A 362 -21.70 5.03 4.05
CA MET A 362 -20.98 6.31 4.07
C MET A 362 -21.12 7.08 2.75
N LEU A 363 -21.10 6.39 1.60
CA LEU A 363 -21.26 7.03 0.29
C LEU A 363 -22.69 7.55 0.03
N THR A 364 -23.71 7.01 0.70
CA THR A 364 -25.09 7.53 0.55
C THR A 364 -25.29 8.88 1.22
N LEU A 365 -24.54 9.19 2.27
CA LEU A 365 -24.63 10.47 3.00
C LEU A 365 -24.33 11.69 2.13
N ILE A 366 -23.46 11.54 1.12
CA ILE A 366 -23.09 12.62 0.19
C ILE A 366 -24.05 12.72 -1.02
N LYS A 367 -24.87 11.70 -1.29
CA LYS A 367 -25.84 11.75 -2.41
C LYS A 367 -27.06 12.65 -2.10
N ARG A 368 -27.30 13.02 -0.84
CA ARG A 368 -28.42 13.88 -0.42
C ARG A 368 -28.07 15.37 -0.48
N LYS A 369 -28.06 15.93 -1.69
CA LYS A 369 -28.50 17.32 -1.96
C LYS A 369 -29.11 17.35 -3.37
N PRO A 370 -30.43 17.20 -3.52
CA PRO A 370 -31.10 17.80 -4.67
C PRO A 370 -30.88 19.31 -4.59
N ALA A 371 -30.50 19.94 -5.69
CA ALA A 371 -30.58 21.38 -5.80
C ALA A 371 -32.05 21.79 -5.56
N LEU A 372 -32.31 22.62 -4.56
CA LEU A 372 -33.54 23.38 -4.48
C LEU A 372 -33.50 24.39 -5.63
N ASN A 373 -34.09 24.01 -6.77
CA ASN A 373 -34.56 24.96 -7.76
C ASN A 373 -35.96 25.43 -7.33
N SER A 374 -36.01 26.62 -6.74
CA SER A 374 -37.15 27.54 -6.70
C SER A 374 -36.55 28.83 -6.13
N GLU A 375 -36.42 29.93 -6.88
CA GLU A 375 -37.55 30.63 -7.48
C GLU A 375 -37.22 31.19 -8.86
N THR A 376 -38.15 30.88 -9.75
CA THR A 376 -38.41 31.52 -11.03
C THR A 376 -38.65 33.01 -10.81
N GLN A 377 -37.97 33.83 -11.61
CA GLN A 377 -38.37 35.21 -11.87
C GLN A 377 -39.87 35.26 -12.23
N GLN A 378 -40.64 36.04 -11.50
CA GLN A 378 -41.93 36.53 -11.95
C GLN A 378 -41.86 38.06 -12.02
N VAL A 379 -42.13 38.53 -13.26
CA VAL A 379 -42.49 39.87 -13.74
C VAL A 379 -41.37 40.89 -13.87
#